data_AF-A0A349YH60-F1
#
_entry.id   AF-A0A349YH60-F1
#
_cell.length_a   1.000
_cell.length_b   1.000
_cell.length_c   1.000
_cell.angle_alpha   90.00
_cell.angle_beta   90.00
_cell.angle_gamma   90.00
#
_symmetry.space_group_name_H-M   'P 1'
#
loop_
_entity.id
_entity.type
_entity.pdbx_description
1 polymer ?
#
loop_
_entity_poly.entity_id
_entity_poly.type
_entity_poly.pdbx_seq_one_letter_code
_entity_poly.pdbx_strand_id
1 'polypeptide(L)'
;MQSGEICYFVNDWPLKPYITFGLYEYKGMCAHTVSKLRTPEVRLINGVPFDDFESETEFKKLPKGWAYNTPLWEESVDQVKYREYKFLFGSVKVTDRLTIQKLYDNGLLVKAPVVDLFIEAEIDHDKYRIAKKAHGWPICYGESNTYHPDEVFESYEKASMYLNELKAKRYQDGMYCDLLDAFENIDWVLEKYEIDHGGREIETIRQKLLSSPRIWEYMLRYYNGQILKGKRDEKNKTWEVVA
;
A
#
# COMPACT_ATOMS: atom_id res chain seq x y z
N MET A 1 -24.44 3.63 -6.76
CA MET A 1 -24.00 3.61 -5.35
C MET A 1 -24.39 4.88 -4.59
N GLN A 2 -24.91 4.71 -3.38
CA GLN A 2 -25.39 5.76 -2.48
C GLN A 2 -24.48 5.89 -1.26
N SER A 3 -24.40 7.10 -0.70
CA SER A 3 -23.61 7.35 0.52
C SER A 3 -24.13 6.47 1.66
N GLY A 4 -23.23 5.82 2.40
CA GLY A 4 -23.55 4.87 3.46
C GLY A 4 -23.58 3.40 3.02
N GLU A 5 -23.39 3.11 1.72
CA GLU A 5 -23.27 1.74 1.24
C GLU A 5 -21.82 1.23 1.30
N ILE A 6 -21.66 -0.06 1.59
CA ILE A 6 -20.37 -0.75 1.39
C ILE A 6 -20.02 -0.79 -0.10
N CYS A 7 -18.78 -0.46 -0.41
CA CYS A 7 -18.23 -0.49 -1.76
C CYS A 7 -16.88 -1.21 -1.81
N TYR A 8 -16.49 -1.62 -3.00
CA TYR A 8 -15.15 -2.13 -3.31
C TYR A 8 -14.38 -1.12 -4.13
N PHE A 9 -13.06 -1.11 -3.98
CA PHE A 9 -12.18 -0.31 -4.81
C PHE A 9 -10.80 -0.97 -4.87
N VAL A 10 -10.03 -0.62 -5.90
CA VAL A 10 -8.64 -1.03 -6.00
C VAL A 10 -7.80 -0.01 -5.23
N ASN A 11 -7.12 -0.46 -4.17
CA ASN A 11 -6.05 0.33 -3.59
C ASN A 11 -4.82 0.17 -4.48
N ASP A 12 -4.48 1.27 -5.14
CA ASP A 12 -3.44 1.28 -6.15
C ASP A 12 -2.04 1.51 -5.55
N TRP A 13 -1.63 0.60 -4.67
CA TRP A 13 -0.27 0.66 -4.13
C TRP A 13 0.72 0.27 -5.25
N PRO A 14 1.69 1.13 -5.63
CA PRO A 14 2.61 0.99 -6.77
C PRO A 14 3.16 -0.41 -7.10
N LEU A 15 3.40 -1.27 -6.11
CA LEU A 15 4.00 -2.58 -6.33
C LEU A 15 3.00 -3.75 -6.27
N LYS A 16 1.84 -3.55 -5.64
CA LYS A 16 0.90 -4.66 -5.40
C LYS A 16 -0.52 -4.10 -5.23
N PRO A 17 -1.19 -3.74 -6.34
CA PRO A 17 -2.57 -3.29 -6.26
C PRO A 17 -3.45 -4.44 -5.75
N TYR A 18 -4.39 -4.13 -4.86
CA TYR A 18 -5.28 -5.09 -4.25
C TYR A 18 -6.68 -4.52 -4.10
N ILE A 19 -7.67 -5.40 -4.05
CA ILE A 19 -9.06 -5.02 -3.82
C ILE A 19 -9.29 -4.93 -2.33
N THR A 20 -9.94 -3.86 -1.89
CA THR A 20 -10.41 -3.70 -0.53
C THR A 20 -11.83 -3.14 -0.56
N PHE A 21 -12.43 -2.99 0.62
CA PHE A 21 -13.76 -2.41 0.78
C PHE A 21 -13.75 -1.28 1.81
N GLY A 22 -14.82 -0.48 1.79
CA GLY A 22 -15.08 0.54 2.78
C GLY A 22 -16.47 1.14 2.62
N LEU A 23 -16.78 2.10 3.49
CA LEU A 23 -18.07 2.80 3.47
C LEU A 23 -18.00 3.94 2.45
N TYR A 24 -18.85 3.90 1.44
CA TYR A 24 -18.91 4.96 0.43
C TYR A 24 -19.48 6.25 1.04
N GLU A 25 -18.75 7.35 0.86
CA GLU A 25 -19.16 8.68 1.28
C GLU A 25 -19.05 9.61 0.08
N TYR A 26 -20.16 10.29 -0.25
CA TYR A 26 -20.10 11.30 -1.31
C TYR A 26 -19.73 12.66 -0.72
N LYS A 27 -18.49 13.10 -0.94
CA LYS A 27 -18.11 14.52 -0.83
C LYS A 27 -18.11 15.12 -2.23
N GLY A 28 -18.63 16.34 -2.36
CA GLY A 28 -19.07 16.90 -3.64
C GLY A 28 -18.04 17.06 -4.77
N MET A 29 -18.59 17.62 -5.85
CA MET A 29 -18.09 17.95 -7.18
C MET A 29 -17.29 16.91 -7.99
N CYS A 30 -16.28 16.19 -7.46
CA CYS A 30 -15.43 15.39 -8.38
C CYS A 30 -14.76 14.13 -7.83
N ALA A 31 -14.92 13.75 -6.55
CA ALA A 31 -14.12 12.65 -5.99
C ALA A 31 -14.94 11.67 -5.14
N HIS A 32 -14.77 10.37 -5.41
CA HIS A 32 -15.22 9.33 -4.50
C HIS A 32 -14.45 9.44 -3.19
N THR A 33 -15.17 9.36 -2.08
CA THR A 33 -14.56 9.26 -0.76
C THR A 33 -15.01 7.94 -0.15
N VAL A 34 -14.07 7.16 0.38
CA VAL A 34 -14.38 5.88 1.00
C VAL A 34 -13.78 5.83 2.39
N SER A 35 -14.62 5.69 3.40
CA SER A 35 -14.18 5.58 4.78
C SER A 35 -13.71 4.16 5.09
N LYS A 36 -12.54 4.05 5.71
CA LYS A 36 -12.02 2.79 6.22
C LYS A 36 -12.93 2.29 7.33
N LEU A 37 -13.19 0.98 7.31
CA LEU A 37 -13.91 0.29 8.37
C LEU A 37 -12.92 -0.48 9.25
N ARG A 38 -13.22 -0.55 10.54
CA ARG A 38 -12.50 -1.36 11.52
C ARG A 38 -13.47 -2.13 12.40
N THR A 39 -12.97 -3.14 13.10
CA THR A 39 -13.72 -3.77 14.19
C THR A 39 -13.93 -2.76 15.33
N PRO A 40 -14.99 -2.91 16.14
CA PRO A 40 -15.20 -2.10 17.33
C PRO A 40 -13.98 -2.11 18.24
N GLU A 41 -13.76 -0.98 18.91
CA GLU A 41 -12.78 -0.89 19.97
C GLU A 41 -13.23 -1.76 21.16
N VAL A 42 -12.34 -2.63 21.62
CA VAL A 42 -12.63 -3.59 22.69
C VAL A 42 -11.65 -3.48 23.85
N ARG A 43 -10.65 -2.62 23.76
CA ARG A 43 -9.70 -2.40 24.86
C ARG A 43 -10.41 -1.74 26.04
N LEU A 44 -10.04 -2.20 27.22
CA LEU A 44 -10.39 -1.60 28.50
C LEU A 44 -9.09 -1.08 29.14
N ILE A 45 -9.09 0.19 29.54
CA ILE A 45 -7.97 0.85 30.21
C ILE A 45 -8.35 1.02 31.67
N ASN A 46 -7.71 0.27 32.56
CA ASN A 46 -8.08 0.14 33.97
C ASN A 46 -9.58 -0.22 34.15
N GLY A 47 -10.10 -1.10 33.29
CA GLY A 47 -11.50 -1.54 33.29
C GLY A 47 -12.49 -0.58 32.61
N VAL A 48 -12.05 0.61 32.17
CA VAL A 48 -12.89 1.58 31.45
C VAL A 48 -12.77 1.36 29.94
N PRO A 49 -13.86 1.28 29.17
CA PRO A 49 -13.79 1.19 27.71
C PRO A 49 -12.91 2.27 27.11
N PHE A 50 -12.06 1.90 26.15
CA PHE A 50 -11.10 2.82 25.56
C PHE A 50 -11.80 4.06 24.98
N ASP A 51 -12.95 3.93 24.31
CA ASP A 51 -13.66 5.09 23.77
C ASP A 51 -14.16 6.05 24.88
N ASP A 52 -14.58 5.51 26.03
CA ASP A 52 -15.09 6.26 27.18
C ASP A 52 -13.98 6.81 28.10
N PHE A 53 -12.73 6.35 27.94
CA PHE A 53 -11.62 6.76 28.79
C PHE A 53 -11.29 8.25 28.59
N GLU A 54 -11.48 9.07 29.62
CA GLU A 54 -11.09 10.49 29.57
C GLU A 54 -9.56 10.63 29.50
N SER A 55 -9.06 11.41 28.55
CA SER A 55 -7.62 11.65 28.39
C SER A 55 -7.08 12.51 29.54
N GLU A 56 -5.76 12.42 29.76
CA GLU A 56 -5.01 13.20 30.73
C GLU A 56 -5.49 13.02 32.18
N THR A 57 -5.28 11.82 32.71
CA THR A 57 -5.47 11.54 34.13
C THR A 57 -4.58 12.43 35.03
N GLU A 58 -4.95 12.54 36.31
CA GLU A 58 -4.11 13.20 37.30
C GLU A 58 -2.75 12.52 37.45
N PHE A 59 -1.71 13.31 37.71
CA PHE A 59 -0.37 12.80 38.00
C PHE A 59 -0.36 12.00 39.31
N LYS A 60 0.06 10.74 39.21
CA LYS A 60 0.28 9.80 40.32
C LYS A 60 1.76 9.60 40.54
N LYS A 61 2.15 9.24 41.77
CA LYS A 61 3.55 8.93 42.09
C LYS A 61 3.98 7.65 41.38
N LEU A 62 5.19 7.64 40.83
CA LEU A 62 5.79 6.46 40.23
C LEU A 62 5.99 5.34 41.26
N PRO A 63 5.80 4.07 40.87
CA PRO A 63 6.12 2.92 41.71
C PRO A 63 7.59 2.95 42.15
N LYS A 64 7.86 2.50 43.38
CA LYS A 64 9.24 2.41 43.88
C LYS A 64 10.03 1.42 43.03
N GLY A 65 11.17 1.88 42.48
CA GLY A 65 12.02 1.06 41.62
C GLY A 65 11.47 0.87 40.20
N TRP A 66 10.63 1.80 39.72
CA TRP A 66 10.12 1.74 38.35
C TRP A 66 11.26 1.69 37.31
N ALA A 67 10.97 1.01 36.21
CA ALA A 67 11.75 0.97 34.99
C ALA A 67 10.78 1.06 33.79
N TYR A 68 11.29 1.30 32.58
CA TYR A 68 10.46 1.52 31.38
C TYR A 68 9.44 0.41 31.06
N ASN A 69 9.65 -0.82 31.56
CA ASN A 69 8.74 -1.95 31.40
C ASN A 69 7.77 -2.14 32.58
N THR A 70 7.75 -1.22 33.55
CA THR A 70 6.83 -1.27 34.68
C THR A 70 5.41 -0.99 34.16
N PRO A 71 4.43 -1.87 34.40
CA PRO A 71 3.06 -1.63 33.99
C PRO A 71 2.48 -0.46 34.80
N LEU A 72 2.21 0.66 34.12
CA LEU A 72 1.67 1.89 34.72
C LEU A 72 0.13 1.97 34.64
N TRP A 73 -0.48 1.10 33.83
CA TRP A 73 -1.92 0.86 33.73
C TRP A 73 -2.17 -0.62 33.46
N GLU A 74 -3.43 -1.04 33.64
CA GLU A 74 -3.92 -2.33 33.19
C GLU A 74 -4.63 -2.14 31.84
N GLU A 75 -4.19 -2.88 30.82
CA GLU A 75 -4.90 -3.02 29.57
C GLU A 75 -5.51 -4.41 29.50
N SER A 76 -6.82 -4.47 29.33
CA SER A 76 -7.57 -5.71 29.16
C SER A 76 -8.55 -5.59 28.00
N VAL A 77 -9.32 -6.65 27.74
CA VAL A 77 -10.25 -6.73 26.61
C VAL A 77 -11.65 -6.97 27.15
N ASP A 78 -12.63 -6.23 26.64
CA ASP A 78 -14.04 -6.50 26.83
C ASP A 78 -14.37 -7.87 26.19
N GLN A 79 -14.41 -8.91 27.03
CA GLN A 79 -14.62 -10.27 26.57
C GLN A 79 -16.01 -10.50 25.96
N VAL A 80 -17.01 -9.72 26.35
CA VAL A 80 -18.37 -9.83 25.81
C VAL A 80 -18.37 -9.33 24.38
N LYS A 81 -17.95 -8.07 24.17
CA LYS A 81 -17.80 -7.50 22.82
C LYS A 81 -16.86 -8.32 21.96
N TYR A 82 -15.75 -8.81 22.54
CA TYR A 82 -14.76 -9.60 21.83
C TYR A 82 -15.31 -10.91 21.27
N ARG A 83 -16.05 -11.66 22.09
CA ARG A 83 -16.64 -12.93 21.67
C ARG A 83 -17.70 -12.74 20.60
N GLU A 84 -18.53 -11.72 20.76
CA GLU A 84 -19.59 -11.38 19.80
C GLU A 84 -19.01 -11.07 18.42
N TYR A 85 -18.05 -10.15 18.33
CA TYR A 85 -17.45 -9.83 17.04
C TYR A 85 -16.65 -11.01 16.47
N LYS A 86 -15.90 -11.75 17.29
CA LYS A 86 -15.06 -12.85 16.79
C LYS A 86 -15.89 -13.96 16.17
N PHE A 87 -17.02 -14.30 16.79
CA PHE A 87 -17.95 -15.29 16.26
C PHE A 87 -18.53 -14.86 14.91
N LEU A 88 -18.95 -13.60 14.79
CA LEU A 88 -19.62 -13.08 13.60
C LEU A 88 -18.65 -12.77 12.46
N PHE A 89 -17.43 -12.30 12.76
CA PHE A 89 -16.45 -11.89 11.76
C PHE A 89 -15.61 -13.05 11.21
N GLY A 90 -15.36 -14.08 12.01
CA GLY A 90 -14.47 -15.20 11.64
C GLY A 90 -14.91 -16.01 10.41
N SER A 91 -16.17 -15.90 10.00
CA SER A 91 -16.75 -16.60 8.84
C SER A 91 -17.10 -15.68 7.66
N VAL A 92 -16.83 -14.37 7.76
CA VAL A 92 -17.26 -13.40 6.76
C VAL A 92 -16.37 -13.50 5.52
N LYS A 93 -16.99 -13.71 4.37
CA LYS A 93 -16.29 -13.59 3.09
C LYS A 93 -16.19 -12.11 2.74
N VAL A 94 -14.96 -11.64 2.56
CA VAL A 94 -14.69 -10.24 2.17
C VAL A 94 -15.27 -9.86 0.81
N THR A 95 -15.73 -10.82 0.02
CA THR A 95 -16.39 -10.60 -1.28
C THR A 95 -17.91 -10.42 -1.16
N ASP A 96 -18.50 -10.72 0.00
CA ASP A 96 -19.93 -10.64 0.22
C ASP A 96 -20.32 -9.25 0.77
N ARG A 97 -20.71 -8.37 -0.14
CA ARG A 97 -21.09 -6.99 0.18
C ARG A 97 -22.25 -6.92 1.19
N LEU A 98 -23.25 -7.79 1.04
CA LEU A 98 -24.46 -7.75 1.88
C LEU A 98 -24.15 -8.17 3.31
N THR A 99 -23.30 -9.18 3.47
CA THR A 99 -22.83 -9.58 4.80
C THR A 99 -22.01 -8.47 5.45
N ILE A 100 -21.10 -7.81 4.72
CA ILE A 100 -20.33 -6.67 5.25
C ILE A 100 -21.24 -5.51 5.63
N GLN A 101 -22.25 -5.19 4.80
CA GLN A 101 -23.23 -4.15 5.10
C GLN A 101 -23.97 -4.45 6.41
N LYS A 102 -24.44 -5.69 6.59
CA LYS A 102 -25.10 -6.11 7.85
C LYS A 102 -24.19 -5.98 9.06
N LEU A 103 -22.89 -6.24 8.94
CA LEU A 103 -21.96 -6.04 10.06
C LEU A 103 -21.84 -4.57 10.41
N TYR A 104 -21.79 -3.69 9.41
CA TYR A 104 -21.77 -2.25 9.63
C TYR A 104 -23.06 -1.76 10.28
N ASP A 105 -24.22 -2.16 9.75
CA ASP A 105 -25.54 -1.74 10.24
C ASP A 105 -25.79 -2.19 11.70
N ASN A 106 -25.19 -3.31 12.12
CA ASN A 106 -25.26 -3.82 13.49
C ASN A 106 -24.12 -3.34 14.41
N GLY A 107 -23.25 -2.43 13.94
CA GLY A 107 -22.15 -1.88 14.75
C GLY A 107 -20.97 -2.83 14.98
N LEU A 108 -20.90 -3.96 14.26
CA LEU A 108 -19.81 -4.93 14.31
C LEU A 108 -18.67 -4.59 13.33
N LEU A 109 -18.94 -3.66 12.42
CA LEU A 109 -17.94 -2.86 11.74
C LEU A 109 -18.28 -1.39 11.99
N VAL A 110 -17.28 -0.59 12.30
CA VAL A 110 -17.44 0.84 12.54
C VAL A 110 -16.50 1.62 11.65
N LYS A 111 -16.89 2.86 11.34
CA LYS A 111 -15.99 3.80 10.67
C LYS A 111 -14.75 3.99 11.55
N ALA A 112 -13.58 3.81 10.95
CA ALA A 112 -12.33 4.11 11.64
C ALA A 112 -12.27 5.62 11.90
N PRO A 113 -11.86 6.05 13.12
CA PRO A 113 -11.69 7.47 13.42
C PRO A 113 -10.65 8.06 12.47
N VAL A 114 -10.68 9.36 12.23
CA VAL A 114 -9.69 10.01 11.35
C VAL A 114 -8.25 9.75 11.84
N VAL A 115 -8.07 9.68 13.17
CA VAL A 115 -6.79 9.46 13.84
C VAL A 115 -6.95 8.31 14.82
N ASP A 116 -6.06 7.31 14.73
CA ASP A 116 -6.00 6.23 15.70
C ASP A 116 -5.25 6.69 16.97
N LEU A 117 -5.93 6.58 18.10
CA LEU A 117 -5.40 6.95 19.41
C LEU A 117 -4.90 5.71 20.16
N PHE A 118 -3.89 5.91 21.01
CA PHE A 118 -3.34 4.90 21.90
C PHE A 118 -3.10 5.49 23.30
N ILE A 119 -2.91 4.61 24.30
CA ILE A 119 -2.56 5.03 25.66
C ILE A 119 -1.05 5.10 25.78
N GLU A 120 -0.56 6.20 26.34
CA GLU A 120 0.84 6.38 26.73
C GLU A 120 0.93 6.92 28.16
N ALA A 121 1.99 6.53 28.87
CA ALA A 121 2.35 7.17 30.13
C ALA A 121 3.24 8.38 29.88
N GLU A 122 2.83 9.53 30.39
CA GLU A 122 3.66 10.72 30.48
C GLU A 122 4.38 10.72 31.82
N ILE A 123 5.70 10.85 31.79
CA ILE A 123 6.54 10.87 32.98
C ILE A 123 7.00 12.30 33.25
N ASP A 124 6.78 12.75 34.48
CA ASP A 124 7.30 14.02 34.99
C ASP A 124 7.99 13.78 36.34
N HIS A 125 9.32 13.81 36.32
CA HIS A 125 10.17 13.53 37.49
C HIS A 125 9.81 12.21 38.20
N ASP A 126 9.22 12.28 39.41
CA ASP A 126 8.82 11.14 40.22
C ASP A 126 7.31 10.80 40.08
N LYS A 127 6.64 11.39 39.09
CA LYS A 127 5.22 11.21 38.82
C LYS A 127 4.98 10.75 37.39
N TYR A 128 3.81 10.17 37.18
CA TYR A 128 3.31 9.80 35.87
C TYR A 128 1.83 10.06 35.75
N ARG A 129 1.34 10.28 34.53
CA ARG A 129 -0.08 10.18 34.18
C ARG A 129 -0.24 9.34 32.93
N ILE A 130 -1.40 8.74 32.76
CA ILE A 130 -1.77 8.11 31.49
C ILE A 130 -2.61 9.07 30.65
N ALA A 131 -2.34 9.11 29.36
CA ALA A 131 -3.00 9.98 28.40
C ALA A 131 -3.33 9.21 27.11
N LYS A 132 -4.44 9.59 26.45
CA LYS A 132 -4.70 9.20 25.07
C LYS A 132 -3.88 10.11 24.16
N LYS A 133 -3.02 9.51 23.36
CA LYS A 133 -2.21 10.22 22.37
C LYS A 133 -2.51 9.70 20.98
N ALA A 134 -2.34 10.61 20.03
CA ALA A 134 -2.24 10.25 18.63
C ALA A 134 -0.77 10.02 18.29
N HIS A 135 -0.49 9.15 17.32
CA HIS A 135 0.88 9.00 16.84
C HIS A 135 1.34 10.34 16.24
N GLY A 136 2.38 10.95 16.80
CA GLY A 136 2.91 12.24 16.31
C GLY A 136 3.37 12.19 14.84
N TRP A 137 3.54 10.98 14.31
CA TRP A 137 3.78 10.67 12.91
C TRP A 137 2.74 9.62 12.46
N PRO A 138 1.89 9.86 11.43
CA PRO A 138 1.90 10.97 10.48
C PRO A 138 0.55 11.72 10.45
N ILE A 139 0.16 12.36 11.57
CA ILE A 139 -0.97 13.31 11.54
C ILE A 139 -0.69 14.45 10.53
N CYS A 140 0.58 14.73 10.24
CA CYS A 140 1.04 15.76 9.31
C CYS A 140 1.22 15.29 7.85
N TYR A 141 1.19 13.98 7.56
CA TYR A 141 1.43 13.43 6.19
C TYR A 141 0.21 12.73 5.57
N GLY A 142 -0.99 12.87 6.16
CA GLY A 142 -2.22 12.45 5.47
C GLY A 142 -2.54 10.96 5.56
N GLU A 143 -2.13 10.24 6.61
CA GLU A 143 -2.81 8.98 6.97
C GLU A 143 -4.20 9.32 7.54
N SER A 144 -5.10 9.74 6.66
CA SER A 144 -6.52 9.72 6.96
C SER A 144 -7.01 8.29 6.82
N ASN A 145 -7.85 7.84 7.75
CA ASN A 145 -8.64 6.61 7.59
C ASN A 145 -9.76 6.75 6.53
N THR A 146 -9.46 7.49 5.46
CA THR A 146 -10.30 7.85 4.33
C THR A 146 -9.49 7.64 3.06
N TYR A 147 -10.09 6.98 2.08
CA TYR A 147 -9.51 6.72 0.77
C TYR A 147 -10.18 7.60 -0.27
N HIS A 148 -9.41 7.93 -1.31
CA HIS A 148 -9.86 8.69 -2.48
C HIS A 148 -9.57 7.89 -3.74
N PRO A 149 -10.26 6.74 -3.94
CA PRO A 149 -10.04 5.93 -5.13
C PRO A 149 -10.59 6.62 -6.38
N ASP A 150 -9.94 6.38 -7.52
CA ASP A 150 -10.42 6.85 -8.83
C ASP A 150 -11.77 6.22 -9.19
N GLU A 151 -11.95 4.94 -8.84
CA GLU A 151 -13.12 4.13 -9.19
C GLU A 151 -13.61 3.35 -7.99
N VAL A 152 -14.93 3.21 -7.89
CA VAL A 152 -15.62 2.45 -6.83
C VAL A 152 -16.65 1.51 -7.43
N PHE A 153 -16.77 0.32 -6.86
CA PHE A 153 -17.54 -0.78 -7.41
C PHE A 153 -18.55 -1.33 -6.40
N GLU A 154 -19.72 -1.68 -6.90
CA GLU A 154 -20.80 -2.28 -6.11
C GLU A 154 -20.60 -3.78 -5.83
N SER A 155 -19.64 -4.43 -6.49
CA SER A 155 -19.32 -5.84 -6.26
C SER A 155 -17.83 -6.11 -6.38
N TYR A 156 -17.38 -7.18 -5.72
CA TYR A 156 -15.98 -7.60 -5.72
C TYR A 156 -15.55 -8.06 -7.12
N GLU A 157 -16.44 -8.72 -7.87
CA GLU A 157 -16.18 -9.23 -9.21
C GLU A 157 -15.86 -8.09 -10.18
N LYS A 158 -16.62 -6.99 -10.13
CA LYS A 158 -16.36 -5.79 -10.94
C LYS A 158 -15.00 -5.18 -10.61
N ALA A 159 -14.70 -5.01 -9.32
CA ALA A 159 -13.38 -4.54 -8.87
C ALA A 159 -12.25 -5.48 -9.32
N SER A 160 -12.50 -6.79 -9.35
CA SER A 160 -11.53 -7.79 -9.80
C SER A 160 -11.29 -7.77 -11.31
N MET A 161 -12.32 -7.52 -12.11
CA MET A 161 -12.16 -7.30 -13.54
C MET A 161 -11.28 -6.08 -13.79
N TYR A 162 -11.62 -4.95 -13.16
CA TYR A 162 -10.84 -3.71 -13.25
C TYR A 162 -9.38 -3.89 -12.79
N LEU A 163 -9.14 -4.61 -11.69
CA LEU A 163 -7.78 -4.91 -11.23
C LEU A 163 -6.97 -5.69 -12.29
N ASN A 164 -7.59 -6.65 -12.95
CA ASN A 164 -6.93 -7.45 -13.98
C ASN A 164 -6.63 -6.62 -15.23
N GLU A 165 -7.55 -5.74 -15.62
CA GLU A 165 -7.33 -4.77 -16.70
C GLU A 165 -6.18 -3.81 -16.37
N LEU A 166 -6.16 -3.27 -15.14
CA LEU A 166 -5.07 -2.40 -14.67
C LEU A 166 -3.71 -3.12 -14.71
N LYS A 167 -3.66 -4.38 -14.26
CA LYS A 167 -2.44 -5.20 -14.32
C LYS A 167 -2.00 -5.47 -15.75
N ALA A 168 -2.94 -5.78 -16.65
CA ALA A 168 -2.65 -6.02 -18.06
C ALA A 168 -2.12 -4.74 -18.74
N LYS A 169 -2.74 -3.59 -18.46
CA LYS A 169 -2.28 -2.29 -18.94
C LYS A 169 -0.88 -1.96 -18.43
N ARG A 170 -0.62 -2.14 -17.13
CA ARG A 170 0.73 -1.94 -16.56
C ARG A 170 1.78 -2.83 -17.18
N TYR A 171 1.43 -4.08 -17.44
CA TYR A 171 2.33 -5.01 -18.11
C TYR A 171 2.65 -4.52 -19.53
N GLN A 172 1.65 -4.06 -20.28
CA GLN A 172 1.85 -3.47 -21.60
C GLN A 172 2.69 -2.19 -21.55
N ASP A 173 2.38 -1.27 -20.62
CA ASP A 173 3.13 -0.03 -20.42
C ASP A 173 4.58 -0.32 -20.02
N GLY A 174 4.81 -1.33 -19.17
CA GLY A 174 6.14 -1.81 -18.82
C GLY A 174 6.90 -2.35 -20.03
N MET A 175 6.27 -3.20 -20.85
CA MET A 175 6.87 -3.68 -22.10
C MET A 175 7.20 -2.54 -23.07
N TYR A 176 6.35 -1.51 -23.14
CA TYR A 176 6.59 -0.34 -23.98
C TYR A 176 7.82 0.46 -23.48
N CYS A 177 7.95 0.65 -22.17
CA CYS A 177 9.13 1.27 -21.56
C CYS A 177 10.40 0.45 -21.82
N ASP A 178 10.36 -0.88 -21.62
CA ASP A 178 11.49 -1.76 -21.90
C ASP A 178 11.92 -1.71 -23.37
N LEU A 179 10.94 -1.58 -24.28
CA LEU A 179 11.21 -1.44 -25.71
C LEU A 179 11.85 -0.09 -26.05
N LEU A 180 11.36 1.01 -25.47
CA LEU A 180 11.98 2.33 -25.61
C LEU A 180 13.43 2.32 -25.09
N ASP A 181 13.65 1.79 -23.89
CA ASP A 181 14.97 1.59 -23.30
C ASP A 181 15.90 0.80 -24.24
N ALA A 182 15.37 -0.21 -24.93
CA ALA A 182 16.13 -1.01 -25.88
C ALA A 182 16.57 -0.18 -27.10
N PHE A 183 15.66 0.62 -27.67
CA PHE A 183 15.97 1.50 -28.79
C PHE A 183 17.01 2.57 -28.40
N GLU A 184 16.84 3.24 -27.27
CA GLU A 184 17.80 4.21 -26.76
C GLU A 184 19.18 3.57 -26.51
N ASN A 185 19.21 2.35 -25.98
CA ASN A 185 20.45 1.63 -25.73
C ASN A 185 21.13 1.18 -27.04
N ILE A 186 20.38 0.80 -28.08
CA ILE A 186 20.89 0.53 -29.44
C ILE A 186 21.53 1.79 -30.01
N ASP A 187 20.82 2.92 -30.00
CA ASP A 187 21.34 4.18 -30.53
C ASP A 187 22.62 4.59 -29.82
N TRP A 188 22.64 4.47 -28.49
CA TRP A 188 23.80 4.78 -27.69
C TRP A 188 25.02 3.90 -28.03
N VAL A 189 24.87 2.58 -28.16
CA VAL A 189 26.02 1.71 -28.51
C VAL A 189 26.51 1.93 -29.94
N LEU A 190 25.60 2.20 -30.88
CA LEU A 190 25.95 2.48 -32.27
C LEU A 190 26.71 3.80 -32.40
N GLU A 191 26.30 4.84 -31.68
CA GLU A 191 27.02 6.12 -31.63
C GLU A 191 28.46 5.91 -31.14
N LYS A 192 28.65 5.12 -30.07
CA LYS A 192 30.00 4.81 -29.55
C LYS A 192 30.84 4.00 -30.53
N TYR A 193 30.24 3.00 -31.18
CA TYR A 193 30.94 2.20 -32.17
C TYR A 193 31.34 3.02 -33.40
N GLU A 194 30.46 3.91 -33.87
CA GLU A 194 30.71 4.79 -35.02
C GLU A 194 31.89 5.73 -34.78
N ILE A 195 32.00 6.29 -33.58
CA ILE A 195 33.13 7.16 -33.19
C ILE A 195 34.47 6.43 -33.36
N ASP A 196 34.52 5.13 -33.00
CA ASP A 196 35.77 4.37 -32.97
C ASP A 196 36.09 3.63 -34.29
N HIS A 197 35.07 3.26 -35.08
CA HIS A 197 35.22 2.41 -36.29
C HIS A 197 34.76 3.08 -37.59
N GLY A 198 34.09 4.24 -37.49
CA GLY A 198 33.44 4.92 -38.60
C GLY A 198 32.04 4.36 -38.94
N GLY A 199 31.26 5.13 -39.70
CA GLY A 199 29.83 4.87 -39.91
C GLY A 199 29.45 3.81 -40.96
N ARG A 200 30.42 3.12 -41.58
CA ARG A 200 30.13 2.28 -42.77
C ARG A 200 29.24 1.06 -42.48
N GLU A 201 29.32 0.50 -41.29
CA GLU A 201 28.62 -0.75 -40.92
C GLU A 201 27.42 -0.52 -39.98
N ILE A 202 27.19 0.72 -39.55
CA ILE A 202 26.22 1.07 -38.51
C ILE A 202 24.81 0.59 -38.85
N GLU A 203 24.35 0.80 -40.09
CA GLU A 203 23.01 0.38 -40.49
C GLU A 203 22.88 -1.15 -40.50
N THR A 204 23.93 -1.88 -40.90
CA THR A 204 23.93 -3.35 -40.85
C THR A 204 23.85 -3.86 -39.41
N ILE A 205 24.61 -3.25 -38.49
CA ILE A 205 24.58 -3.60 -37.07
C ILE A 205 23.22 -3.26 -36.45
N ARG A 206 22.65 -2.10 -36.78
CA ARG A 206 21.30 -1.68 -36.36
C ARG A 206 20.26 -2.72 -36.77
N GLN A 207 20.22 -3.11 -38.04
CA GLN A 207 19.27 -4.10 -38.54
C GLN A 207 19.46 -5.47 -37.86
N LYS A 208 20.70 -5.88 -37.59
CA LYS A 208 21.00 -7.12 -36.84
C LYS A 208 20.44 -7.08 -35.42
N LEU A 209 20.60 -5.95 -34.72
CA LEU A 209 20.07 -5.76 -33.35
C LEU A 209 18.53 -5.73 -33.35
N LEU A 210 17.91 -4.98 -34.26
CA LEU A 210 16.45 -4.87 -34.36
C LEU A 210 15.77 -6.16 -34.82
N SER A 211 16.47 -7.00 -35.57
CA SER A 211 15.97 -8.32 -35.97
C SER A 211 16.00 -9.35 -34.82
N SER A 212 16.63 -9.02 -33.67
CA SER A 212 16.69 -9.91 -32.53
C SER A 212 15.30 -10.03 -31.87
N PRO A 213 14.71 -11.23 -31.77
CA PRO A 213 13.48 -11.42 -31.04
C PRO A 213 13.65 -10.97 -29.60
N ARG A 214 12.67 -10.21 -29.09
CA ARG A 214 12.66 -9.69 -27.72
C ARG A 214 13.91 -8.92 -27.33
N ILE A 215 14.39 -8.04 -28.22
CA ILE A 215 15.58 -7.21 -27.98
C ILE A 215 15.52 -6.43 -26.65
N TRP A 216 14.33 -6.10 -26.16
CA TRP A 216 14.09 -5.46 -24.86
C TRP A 216 14.48 -6.29 -23.64
N GLU A 217 14.60 -7.62 -23.74
CA GLU A 217 15.12 -8.47 -22.66
C GLU A 217 16.65 -8.36 -22.52
N TYR A 218 17.32 -7.68 -23.45
CA TYR A 218 18.76 -7.55 -23.49
C TYR A 218 19.23 -6.13 -23.15
N MET A 219 20.43 -6.05 -22.60
CA MET A 219 21.21 -4.84 -22.42
C MET A 219 22.39 -4.91 -23.38
N LEU A 220 22.60 -3.81 -24.07
CA LEU A 220 23.75 -3.59 -24.94
C LEU A 220 24.78 -2.74 -24.21
N ARG A 221 26.04 -3.08 -24.40
CA ARG A 221 27.16 -2.35 -23.85
C ARG A 221 28.21 -2.15 -24.93
N TYR A 222 28.79 -0.97 -24.98
CA TYR A 222 30.01 -0.73 -25.73
C TYR A 222 31.22 -0.94 -24.81
N TYR A 223 32.15 -1.81 -25.19
CA TYR A 223 33.36 -2.09 -24.42
C TYR A 223 34.50 -2.58 -25.31
N ASN A 224 35.67 -1.94 -25.19
CA ASN A 224 36.91 -2.33 -25.88
C ASN A 224 36.73 -2.50 -27.40
N GLY A 225 36.09 -1.53 -28.06
CA GLY A 225 35.85 -1.59 -29.50
C GLY A 225 34.63 -2.41 -29.91
N GLN A 226 33.96 -3.08 -28.97
CA GLN A 226 32.94 -4.07 -29.30
C GLN A 226 31.57 -3.70 -28.72
N ILE A 227 30.52 -4.08 -29.45
CA ILE A 227 29.15 -4.08 -28.96
C ILE A 227 28.87 -5.45 -28.36
N LEU A 228 28.54 -5.47 -27.08
CA LEU A 228 28.21 -6.64 -26.29
C LEU A 228 26.72 -6.66 -26.00
N LYS A 229 26.10 -7.84 -26.03
CA LYS A 229 24.69 -8.08 -25.70
C LYS A 229 24.58 -9.08 -24.56
N GLY A 230 23.90 -8.73 -23.48
CA GLY A 230 23.66 -9.58 -22.31
C GLY A 230 22.19 -9.54 -21.87
N LYS A 231 21.69 -10.59 -21.21
CA LYS A 231 20.32 -10.60 -20.68
C LYS A 231 20.19 -9.78 -19.39
N ARG A 232 19.20 -8.89 -19.34
CA ARG A 232 18.94 -7.98 -18.19
C ARG A 232 18.73 -8.76 -16.88
N ASP A 233 17.88 -9.78 -16.91
CA ASP A 233 17.49 -10.57 -15.72
C ASP A 233 18.62 -11.43 -15.15
N GLU A 234 19.64 -11.74 -15.96
CA GLU A 234 20.78 -12.55 -15.53
C GLU A 234 21.91 -11.69 -14.94
N LYS A 235 21.65 -10.40 -14.66
CA LYS A 235 22.67 -9.40 -14.27
C LYS A 235 23.86 -9.38 -15.23
N ASN A 236 23.61 -9.69 -16.50
CA ASN A 236 24.62 -9.76 -17.55
C ASN A 236 25.84 -10.65 -17.21
N LYS A 237 25.60 -11.85 -16.65
CA LYS A 237 26.67 -12.84 -16.37
C LYS A 237 27.40 -13.32 -17.63
N THR A 238 26.73 -13.28 -18.76
CA THR A 238 27.27 -13.67 -20.07
C THR A 238 27.03 -12.55 -21.07
N TRP A 239 28.03 -12.31 -21.91
CA TRP A 239 28.01 -11.28 -22.96
C TRP A 239 28.33 -11.91 -24.30
N GLU A 240 27.47 -11.68 -25.27
CA GLU A 240 27.66 -12.06 -26.67
C GLU A 240 28.24 -10.86 -27.43
N VAL A 241 29.32 -11.07 -28.19
CA VAL A 241 29.85 -10.04 -29.09
C VAL A 241 28.97 -9.94 -30.32
N VAL A 242 28.46 -8.73 -30.59
CA VAL A 242 27.58 -8.45 -31.72
C VAL A 242 28.35 -7.88 -32.91
N ALA A 243 29.28 -6.95 -32.63
CA ALA A 243 30.18 -6.27 -33.56
C ALA A 243 31.46 -5.91 -32.80
#